data_AF-A0A6A2Z2U2-F1
#
_entry.id   AF-A0A6A2Z2U2-F1
#
_cell.length_a   1.000
_cell.length_b   1.000
_cell.length_c   1.000
_cell.angle_alpha   90.00
_cell.angle_beta   90.00
_cell.angle_gamma   90.00
#
_symmetry.space_group_name_H-M   'P 1'
#
loop_
_entity.id
_entity.type
_entity.pdbx_description
1 polymer ?
#
loop_
_entity_poly.entity_id
_entity_poly.type
_entity_poly.pdbx_seq_one_letter_code
_entity_poly.pdbx_strand_id
1 'polypeptide(L)' 'MLIFDPSKRITVTEALQHPYMSALYDPSCNPPAQVPINLDIDEKNMGEQMIREMMLSEMLHYHPEAASTKGYMKLY' A
#
# COMPACT_ATOMS: atom_id res chain seq x y z
N MET A 1 -8.89 -3.27 -22.83
CA MET A 1 -7.58 -2.79 -22.29
C MET A 1 -7.05 -1.59 -23.06
N LEU A 2 -6.82 -1.71 -24.37
CA LEU A 2 -6.36 -0.59 -25.20
C LEU A 2 -7.56 0.10 -25.88
N ILE A 3 -8.25 0.94 -25.12
CA ILE A 3 -9.38 1.75 -25.60
C ILE A 3 -9.10 3.20 -25.22
N PHE A 4 -9.40 4.12 -26.14
CA PHE A 4 -9.14 5.55 -25.98
C PHE A 4 -9.94 6.14 -24.82
N ASP A 5 -11.24 5.82 -24.76
CA ASP A 5 -12.10 6.17 -23.64
C ASP A 5 -11.77 5.28 -22.42
N PRO A 6 -11.28 5.84 -21.30
CA PRO A 6 -10.93 5.07 -20.12
C PRO A 6 -12.16 4.39 -19.49
N SER A 7 -13.34 4.99 -19.61
CA SER A 7 -14.58 4.46 -19.03
C SER A 7 -15.05 3.19 -19.74
N LYS A 8 -14.62 3.00 -20.99
CA LYS A 8 -14.91 1.80 -21.80
C LYS A 8 -13.82 0.73 -21.67
N ARG A 9 -12.76 1.00 -20.90
CA ARG A 9 -11.69 0.03 -20.68
C ARG A 9 -12.21 -1.08 -19.75
N ILE A 10 -12.00 -2.32 -20.17
CA ILE A 10 -12.20 -3.50 -19.31
C ILE A 10 -11.52 -3.31 -17.95
N THR A 11 -12.22 -3.66 -16.89
CA THR A 11 -11.72 -3.65 -15.51
C THR A 11 -10.76 -4.81 -15.27
N VAL A 12 -10.00 -4.76 -14.17
CA VAL A 12 -9.11 -5.86 -13.77
C VAL A 12 -9.92 -7.13 -13.52
N THR A 13 -11.08 -7.02 -12.85
CA THR A 13 -11.96 -8.17 -12.54
C THR A 13 -12.47 -8.85 -13.82
N GLU A 14 -12.92 -8.07 -14.80
CA GLU A 14 -13.35 -8.61 -16.10
C GLU A 14 -12.19 -9.22 -16.88
N ALA A 15 -10.99 -8.63 -16.81
CA ALA A 15 -9.81 -9.16 -17.48
C ALA A 15 -9.36 -10.51 -16.89
N LEU A 16 -9.50 -10.71 -15.57
CA LEU A 16 -9.22 -11.98 -14.90
C LEU A 16 -10.18 -13.11 -15.32
N GLN A 17 -11.41 -12.77 -15.69
CA GLN A 17 -12.41 -13.73 -16.20
C GLN A 17 -12.26 -14.03 -17.70
N HIS A 18 -11.33 -13.38 -18.40
CA HIS A 18 -11.14 -13.58 -19.82
C HIS A 18 -10.64 -15.01 -20.12
N PRO A 19 -11.07 -15.67 -21.23
CA PRO A 19 -10.69 -17.04 -21.56
C PRO A 19 -9.17 -17.31 -21.54
N TYR A 20 -8.37 -16.29 -21.90
CA TYR A 20 -6.91 -16.35 -21.84
C TYR A 20 -6.36 -16.61 -20.42
N MET A 21 -7.02 -16.14 -19.38
CA MET A 21 -6.64 -16.31 -17.97
C MET A 21 -7.25 -17.56 -17.33
N SER A 22 -8.16 -18.27 -18.01
CA SER A 22 -8.92 -19.40 -17.42
C SER A 22 -8.06 -20.52 -16.86
N ALA A 23 -6.87 -20.76 -17.42
CA ALA A 23 -5.95 -21.79 -16.94
C ALA A 23 -5.19 -21.39 -15.65
N LEU A 24 -5.19 -20.10 -15.30
CA LEU A 24 -4.40 -19.54 -14.20
C LEU A 24 -5.27 -18.90 -13.11
N TYR A 25 -6.50 -18.49 -13.45
CA TYR A 25 -7.34 -17.71 -12.56
C TYR A 25 -8.18 -18.61 -11.65
N ASP A 26 -7.92 -18.51 -10.35
CA ASP A 26 -8.76 -19.05 -9.28
C ASP A 26 -9.31 -17.88 -8.43
N PRO A 27 -10.65 -17.65 -8.43
CA PRO A 27 -11.28 -16.62 -7.62
C PRO A 27 -11.03 -16.78 -6.11
N SER A 28 -10.87 -18.01 -5.62
CA SER A 28 -10.67 -18.28 -4.19
C SER A 28 -9.29 -17.86 -3.68
N CYS A 29 -8.28 -17.89 -4.56
CA CYS A 29 -6.92 -17.48 -4.27
C CYS A 29 -6.68 -15.98 -4.43
N ASN A 30 -7.62 -15.24 -5.04
CA ASN A 30 -7.46 -13.82 -5.40
C ASN A 30 -8.56 -12.93 -4.77
N PRO A 31 -8.68 -12.87 -3.43
CA PRO A 31 -9.65 -12.01 -2.78
C PRO A 31 -9.29 -10.52 -2.97
N PRO A 32 -10.29 -9.62 -3.01
CA PRO A 32 -10.02 -8.19 -2.97
C PRO A 32 -9.36 -7.79 -1.64
N ALA A 33 -8.73 -6.62 -1.63
CA ALA A 33 -8.23 -6.02 -0.39
C ALA A 33 -9.36 -5.91 0.64
N GLN A 34 -9.12 -6.43 1.85
CA GLN A 34 -10.13 -6.49 2.91
C GLN A 34 -10.34 -5.16 3.61
N VAL A 35 -9.35 -4.27 3.53
CA VAL A 35 -9.36 -2.94 4.15
C VAL A 35 -9.06 -1.91 3.07
N PRO A 36 -9.88 -0.85 2.93
CA PRO A 36 -9.57 0.22 2.01
C PRO A 36 -8.28 0.92 2.43
N ILE A 37 -7.44 1.27 1.46
CA ILE A 37 -6.25 2.07 1.74
C ILE A 37 -6.72 3.50 2.04
N ASN A 38 -6.33 4.02 3.20
CA ASN A 38 -6.53 5.42 3.51
C ASN A 38 -5.37 6.24 2.91
N LEU A 39 -5.67 7.04 1.88
CA LEU A 39 -4.72 7.93 1.21
C LEU A 39 -5.03 9.40 1.55
N ASP A 40 -5.50 9.69 2.75
CA ASP A 40 -5.73 11.05 3.24
C ASP A 40 -4.40 11.76 3.54
N ILE A 41 -3.65 12.03 2.47
CA ILE A 41 -2.40 12.78 2.48
C ILE A 41 -2.74 14.16 1.91
N ASP A 42 -3.03 15.12 2.78
CA ASP A 42 -3.27 16.49 2.37
C ASP A 42 -1.98 17.16 1.94
N GLU A 43 -1.63 17.07 0.65
CA GLU A 43 -0.42 17.65 0.08
C GLU A 43 -0.20 19.14 0.40
N LYS A 44 -1.27 19.89 0.72
CA LYS A 44 -1.18 21.31 1.06
C LYS A 44 -0.95 21.57 2.55
N ASN A 45 -1.41 20.67 3.43
CA ASN A 45 -1.32 20.82 4.88
C ASN A 45 -0.28 19.91 5.53
N MET A 46 0.23 18.90 4.82
CA MET A 46 1.26 17.99 5.31
C MET A 46 2.67 18.55 5.10
N GLY A 47 3.18 19.27 6.10
CA GLY A 47 4.57 19.77 6.10
C GLY A 47 5.62 18.65 6.24
N GLU A 48 6.86 18.94 5.84
CA GLU A 48 8.01 18.03 5.88
C GLU A 48 8.18 17.34 7.25
N GLN A 49 8.05 18.11 8.33
CA GLN A 49 8.23 17.59 9.69
C GLN A 49 7.19 16.52 10.04
N MET A 50 5.93 16.72 9.66
CA MET A 50 4.86 15.75 9.92
C MET A 50 5.07 14.47 9.11
N ILE A 51 5.52 14.59 7.85
CA ILE A 51 5.88 13.44 7.01
C ILE A 51 7.02 12.64 7.65
N ARG A 52 8.06 13.32 8.15
CA ARG A 52 9.19 12.67 8.84
C ARG A 52 8.74 11.92 10.09
N GLU A 53 7.85 12.51 10.87
CA GLU A 53 7.30 11.87 12.08
C GLU A 53 6.42 10.67 11.75
N MET A 54 5.56 10.76 10.73
CA MET A 54 4.74 9.64 10.26
C MET A 54 5.61 8.48 9.77
N MET A 55 6.64 8.77 8.96
CA MET A 55 7.61 7.75 8.51
C MET A 55 8.32 7.09 9.68
N LEU A 56 8.81 7.88 10.66
CA LEU A 56 9.47 7.35 11.84
C LEU A 56 8.53 6.48 12.69
N SER A 57 7.28 6.90 12.86
CA SER A 57 6.26 6.13 13.59
C SER A 57 6.05 4.77 12.94
N GLU A 58 5.92 4.72 11.61
CA GLU A 58 5.73 3.48 10.86
C GLU A 58 6.97 2.57 10.97
N MET A 59 8.17 3.13 10.85
CA MET A 59 9.41 2.39 11.05
C MET A 59 9.49 1.77 12.45
N LEU A 60 9.15 2.52 13.50
CA LEU A 60 9.18 2.01 14.88
C LEU A 60 8.08 0.99 15.16
N HIS A 61 6.92 1.10 14.49
CA HIS A 61 5.84 0.12 14.60
C HIS A 61 6.28 -1.27 14.12
N TYR A 62 6.98 -1.34 12.97
CA TYR A 62 7.48 -2.61 12.42
C TYR A 62 8.84 -3.04 12.98
N HIS A 63 9.63 -2.11 13.54
CA HIS A 63 10.96 -2.36 14.11
C HIS A 63 11.09 -1.85 15.56
N PRO A 64 10.40 -2.50 16.53
CA PRO A 64 10.46 -2.09 17.93
C PRO A 64 11.88 -2.16 18.53
N GLU A 65 12.76 -3.00 17.99
CA GLU A 65 14.16 -3.09 18.38
C GLU A 65 14.94 -1.79 18.16
N ALA A 66 14.60 -1.02 17.12
CA ALA A 66 15.24 0.25 16.83
C ALA A 66 14.92 1.32 17.90
N ALA A 67 13.78 1.20 18.58
CA ALA A 67 13.44 2.04 19.72
C ALA A 67 14.35 1.76 20.92
N SER A 68 14.74 0.49 21.13
CA SER A 68 15.55 0.05 22.27
C SER A 68 17.03 0.43 22.15
N THR A 69 17.55 0.63 20.93
CA THR A 69 18.97 0.94 20.70
C THR A 69 19.39 2.34 21.20
N LYS A 70 18.43 3.25 21.44
CA LYS A 70 18.71 4.55 22.10
C LYS A 70 19.17 4.42 23.56
N GLY A 71 18.97 3.26 24.22
CA GLY A 71 19.46 3.01 25.57
C GLY A 71 20.97 2.70 25.65
N TYR A 72 21.57 2.17 24.57
CA TYR A 72 22.95 1.67 24.59
C TYR A 72 24.01 2.70 24.17
N MET A 73 23.60 3.87 23.66
CA MET A 73 24.51 4.97 23.28
C MET A 73 24.74 6.00 24.40
N LYS A 74 24.37 5.70 25.65
CA LYS A 74 24.67 6.53 26.84
C LYS A 74 25.78 5.95 27.74
N LEU A 75 26.48 4.92 27.28
CA LEU A 75 27.57 4.28 28.03
C LEU A 75 28.91 4.36 27.29
N TYR A 76 29.26 5.54 26.77
CA TYR A 76 30.65 5.98 26.54
C TYR A 76 30.69 7.51 26.63
#